data_AF-A0AA38RC00-F1
#
_entry.id   AF-A0AA38RC00-F1
#
_cell.length_a   1.000
_cell.length_b   1.000
_cell.length_c   1.000
_cell.angle_alpha   90.00
_cell.angle_beta   90.00
_cell.angle_gamma   90.00
#
_symmetry.space_group_name_H-M   'P 1'
#
loop_
_entity.id
_entity.type
_entity.pdbx_description
1 polymer ?
#
loop_
_entity_poly.entity_id
_entity_poly.type
_entity_poly.pdbx_seq_one_letter_code
_entity_poly.pdbx_strand_id
1 'polypeptide(L)'
;MAVVCNPEWRTATWAFYRYVPSVAAAVIFCLLFLASTILHLFQMWKTKARFLTALVVGCLLEFIGYAARTGSARQEPGCWRMMPYIIQSVYILLGPSLFAASIYMMLGRIVRLTDGEYHIMIKQRWLTKTFVTGDIVCLCMQAGGGGLMGASRNSPSLADIGNGVIVASLVLQLLWFAFFCVVAAVFHRRMKLVPTNASMQPGIRWETYLHTLYFVSTLIMIRSLFRVIEYIQGNKGYLLTTEAFLYVFDAVPMYIVVVCLHWKHPGELAVLLRGGIPETNGFKLVSYWSKM
;
A
#
# COMPACT_ATOMS: atom_id res chain seq x y z
N MET A 1 -7.42 -32.77 0.00
CA MET A 1 -6.01 -33.20 -0.05
C MET A 1 -5.51 -33.25 1.38
N ALA A 2 -4.85 -34.35 1.79
CA ALA A 2 -4.27 -34.48 3.11
C ALA A 2 -3.26 -33.34 3.36
N VAL A 3 -3.23 -32.82 4.58
CA VAL A 3 -2.22 -31.84 4.99
C VAL A 3 -0.88 -32.58 5.07
N VAL A 4 0.05 -32.25 4.17
CA VAL A 4 1.40 -32.81 4.21
C VAL A 4 2.18 -32.04 5.25
N CYS A 5 2.43 -32.68 6.40
CA CYS A 5 3.22 -32.12 7.47
C CYS A 5 4.71 -32.42 7.24
N ASN A 6 5.56 -31.40 7.31
CA ASN A 6 7.02 -31.58 7.28
C ASN A 6 7.58 -31.27 8.67
N PRO A 7 8.09 -32.26 9.43
CA PRO A 7 8.65 -32.04 10.77
C PRO A 7 9.98 -31.25 10.73
N GLU A 8 10.71 -31.29 9.62
CA GLU A 8 11.99 -30.58 9.42
C GLU A 8 11.82 -29.20 8.76
N TRP A 9 10.66 -28.58 8.92
CA TRP A 9 10.30 -27.31 8.27
C TRP A 9 11.29 -26.15 8.52
N ARG A 10 12.09 -26.19 9.60
CA ARG A 10 13.13 -25.17 9.89
C ARG A 10 14.35 -25.30 8.98
N THR A 11 14.78 -26.53 8.70
CA THR A 11 16.00 -26.86 7.95
C THR A 11 15.72 -27.21 6.49
N ALA A 12 14.45 -27.42 6.13
CA ALA A 12 14.02 -27.71 4.77
C ALA A 12 14.59 -26.72 3.74
N THR A 13 14.82 -27.21 2.51
CA THR A 13 15.23 -26.38 1.37
C THR A 13 14.24 -25.25 1.13
N TRP A 14 12.94 -25.53 1.30
CA TRP A 14 11.85 -24.57 1.24
C TRP A 14 10.79 -24.85 2.31
N ALA A 15 10.27 -23.80 2.93
CA ALA A 15 9.16 -23.88 3.89
C ALA A 15 8.27 -22.65 3.78
N PHE A 16 6.96 -22.81 4.03
CA PHE A 16 6.00 -21.69 4.10
C PHE A 16 6.40 -20.68 5.17
N TYR A 17 6.79 -21.17 6.35
CA TYR A 17 7.27 -20.34 7.44
C TYR A 17 8.52 -20.97 8.03
N ARG A 18 9.55 -20.16 8.30
CA ARG A 18 10.75 -20.56 9.06
C ARG A 18 10.69 -20.20 10.55
N TYR A 19 9.56 -19.64 10.96
CA TYR A 19 9.19 -19.35 12.34
C TYR A 19 7.77 -19.85 12.61
N VAL A 20 7.36 -19.87 13.87
CA VAL A 20 5.97 -20.11 14.25
C VAL A 20 5.24 -18.77 14.23
N PRO A 21 4.24 -18.55 13.34
CA PRO A 21 3.57 -17.25 13.25
C PRO A 21 2.75 -16.94 14.51
N SER A 22 2.80 -15.68 14.97
CA SER A 22 2.04 -15.22 16.11
C SER A 22 0.57 -14.99 15.76
N VAL A 23 -0.31 -15.79 16.37
CA VAL A 23 -1.77 -15.60 16.25
C VAL A 23 -2.19 -14.23 16.76
N ALA A 24 -1.63 -13.80 17.91
CA ALA A 24 -1.99 -12.53 18.53
C ALA A 24 -1.67 -11.34 17.61
N ALA A 25 -0.46 -11.30 17.04
CA ALA A 25 -0.06 -10.22 16.14
C ALA A 25 -0.93 -10.21 14.86
N ALA A 26 -1.19 -11.37 14.26
CA ALA A 26 -2.04 -11.48 13.08
C ALA A 26 -3.47 -10.99 13.34
N VAL A 27 -4.06 -11.35 14.49
CA VAL A 27 -5.41 -10.91 14.89
C VAL A 27 -5.47 -9.40 15.11
N ILE A 28 -4.47 -8.82 15.78
CA ILE A 28 -4.42 -7.37 16.03
C ILE A 28 -4.46 -6.61 14.70
N PHE A 29 -3.55 -6.90 13.76
CA PHE A 29 -3.53 -6.22 12.47
C PHE A 29 -4.78 -6.49 11.64
N CYS A 30 -5.33 -7.70 11.69
CA CYS A 30 -6.60 -8.03 11.07
C CYS A 30 -7.74 -7.09 11.54
N LEU A 31 -7.90 -6.95 12.86
CA LEU A 31 -8.94 -6.08 13.44
C LEU A 31 -8.69 -4.60 13.14
N LEU A 32 -7.43 -4.16 13.16
CA LEU A 32 -7.04 -2.79 12.84
C LEU A 32 -7.39 -2.43 11.38
N PHE A 33 -7.04 -3.29 10.41
CA PHE A 33 -7.40 -3.05 9.01
C PHE A 33 -8.89 -3.20 8.73
N LEU A 34 -9.60 -4.09 9.45
CA LEU A 34 -11.06 -4.17 9.37
C LEU A 34 -11.73 -2.86 9.83
N ALA A 35 -11.33 -2.35 11.00
CA ALA A 35 -11.83 -1.10 11.53
C ALA A 35 -11.54 0.05 10.56
N SER A 36 -10.30 0.15 10.06
CA SER A 36 -9.93 1.17 9.09
C SER A 36 -10.71 1.07 7.76
N THR A 37 -11.02 -0.14 7.30
CA THR A 37 -11.83 -0.38 6.09
C THR A 37 -13.23 0.18 6.27
N ILE A 38 -13.90 -0.15 7.39
CA ILE A 38 -15.25 0.34 7.71
C ILE A 38 -15.25 1.86 7.82
N LEU A 39 -14.28 2.43 8.54
CA LEU A 39 -14.17 3.87 8.75
C LEU A 39 -13.85 4.64 7.45
N HIS A 40 -12.98 4.14 6.58
CA HIS A 40 -12.72 4.76 5.27
C HIS A 40 -13.91 4.62 4.33
N LEU A 41 -14.62 3.49 4.37
CA LEU A 41 -15.84 3.30 3.59
C LEU A 41 -16.91 4.34 4.00
N PHE A 42 -17.10 4.53 5.30
CA PHE A 42 -18.02 5.53 5.85
C PHE A 42 -17.62 6.95 5.46
N GLN A 43 -16.35 7.33 5.64
CA GLN A 43 -15.85 8.66 5.25
C GLN A 43 -15.96 8.90 3.74
N MET A 44 -15.62 7.90 2.91
CA MET A 44 -15.71 7.98 1.46
C MET A 44 -17.16 8.20 1.00
N TRP A 45 -18.12 7.48 1.60
CA TRP A 45 -19.53 7.61 1.28
C TRP A 45 -20.07 9.00 1.68
N LYS A 46 -19.77 9.46 2.89
CA LYS A 46 -20.17 10.78 3.41
C LYS A 46 -19.58 11.93 2.60
N THR A 47 -18.29 11.89 2.29
CA THR A 47 -17.59 12.94 1.54
C THR A 47 -17.81 12.87 0.02
N LYS A 48 -18.51 11.82 -0.46
CA LYS A 48 -18.70 11.52 -1.90
C LYS A 48 -17.36 11.48 -2.66
N ALA A 49 -16.27 11.14 -1.97
CA ALA A 49 -14.91 11.12 -2.48
C ALA A 49 -14.59 9.78 -3.16
N ARG A 50 -15.31 9.45 -4.24
CA ARG A 50 -15.21 8.16 -4.95
C ARG A 50 -13.81 7.80 -5.47
N PHE A 51 -12.87 8.74 -5.48
CA PHE A 51 -11.48 8.46 -5.86
C PHE A 51 -10.70 7.71 -4.77
N LEU A 52 -11.23 7.62 -3.54
CA LEU A 52 -10.63 6.85 -2.45
C LEU A 52 -11.02 5.37 -2.45
N THR A 53 -11.67 4.89 -3.52
CA THR A 53 -11.98 3.47 -3.68
C THR A 53 -10.74 2.60 -3.61
N ALA A 54 -9.63 3.03 -4.22
CA ALA A 54 -8.36 2.32 -4.14
C ALA A 54 -7.89 2.15 -2.68
N LEU A 55 -7.99 3.19 -1.86
CA LEU A 55 -7.63 3.14 -0.43
C LEU A 55 -8.49 2.16 0.35
N VAL A 56 -9.82 2.18 0.14
CA VAL A 56 -10.76 1.27 0.81
C VAL A 56 -10.49 -0.18 0.39
N VAL A 57 -10.29 -0.43 -0.90
CA VAL A 57 -9.95 -1.77 -1.41
C VAL A 57 -8.60 -2.21 -0.85
N GLY A 58 -7.59 -1.33 -0.79
CA GLY A 58 -6.30 -1.64 -0.18
C GLY A 58 -6.43 -2.08 1.29
N CYS A 59 -7.23 -1.36 2.09
CA CYS A 59 -7.49 -1.75 3.48
C CYS A 59 -8.23 -3.10 3.57
N LEU A 60 -9.16 -3.36 2.66
CA LEU A 60 -9.87 -4.63 2.58
C LEU A 60 -8.91 -5.78 2.23
N LEU A 61 -7.98 -5.56 1.30
CA LEU A 61 -6.98 -6.57 0.95
C LEU A 61 -6.08 -6.87 2.15
N GLU A 62 -5.58 -5.85 2.86
CA GLU A 62 -4.79 -6.03 4.08
C GLU A 62 -5.59 -6.84 5.14
N PHE A 63 -6.86 -6.51 5.36
CA PHE A 63 -7.73 -7.28 6.25
C PHE A 63 -7.82 -8.76 5.85
N ILE A 64 -8.11 -9.05 4.58
CA ILE A 64 -8.19 -10.44 4.07
C ILE A 64 -6.84 -11.15 4.22
N GLY A 65 -5.74 -10.44 3.96
CA GLY A 65 -4.39 -10.95 4.10
C GLY A 65 -4.06 -11.36 5.54
N TYR A 66 -4.33 -10.49 6.52
CA TYR A 66 -4.12 -10.78 7.94
C TYR A 66 -5.14 -11.78 8.51
N ALA A 67 -6.35 -11.85 7.95
CA ALA A 67 -7.31 -12.91 8.28
C ALA A 67 -6.80 -14.29 7.82
N ALA A 68 -6.28 -14.39 6.59
CA ALA A 68 -5.66 -15.60 6.08
C ALA A 68 -4.41 -15.98 6.88
N ARG A 69 -3.58 -14.99 7.25
CA ARG A 69 -2.42 -15.18 8.15
C ARG A 69 -2.83 -15.71 9.51
N THR A 70 -3.92 -15.19 10.09
CA THR A 70 -4.49 -15.70 11.35
C THR A 70 -4.90 -17.17 11.22
N GLY A 71 -5.53 -17.53 10.09
CA GLY A 71 -5.88 -18.92 9.77
C GLY A 71 -4.66 -19.83 9.65
N SER A 72 -3.57 -19.34 9.05
CA SER A 72 -2.28 -20.06 9.01
C SER A 72 -1.61 -20.17 10.38
N ALA A 73 -1.65 -19.11 11.21
CA ALA A 73 -0.98 -19.07 12.50
C ALA A 73 -1.59 -20.05 13.53
N ARG A 74 -2.86 -20.42 13.36
CA ARG A 74 -3.56 -21.42 14.18
C ARG A 74 -3.27 -22.87 13.78
N GLN A 75 -2.58 -23.09 12.66
CA GLN A 75 -2.22 -24.43 12.21
C GLN A 75 -0.99 -24.94 12.96
N GLU A 76 -0.91 -26.24 13.13
CA GLU A 76 0.26 -26.87 13.75
C GLU A 76 1.53 -26.58 12.95
N PRO A 77 2.66 -26.24 13.62
CA PRO A 77 3.92 -26.00 12.93
C PRO A 77 4.34 -27.18 12.08
N GLY A 78 4.70 -26.91 10.82
CA GLY A 78 5.04 -27.94 9.83
C GLY A 78 3.85 -28.45 9.02
N CYS A 79 2.61 -28.18 9.45
CA CYS A 79 1.37 -28.63 8.80
C CYS A 79 0.58 -27.48 8.13
N TRP A 80 1.28 -26.47 7.61
CA TRP A 80 0.62 -25.31 7.01
C TRP A 80 -0.04 -25.63 5.67
N ARG A 81 -1.25 -25.09 5.47
CA ARG A 81 -1.95 -25.20 4.20
C ARG A 81 -1.46 -24.12 3.23
N MET A 82 -1.30 -24.52 1.97
CA MET A 82 -0.85 -23.65 0.88
C MET A 82 -1.78 -22.44 0.64
N MET A 83 -3.10 -22.64 0.62
CA MET A 83 -4.04 -21.58 0.25
C MET A 83 -4.02 -20.38 1.21
N PRO A 84 -4.12 -20.54 2.54
CA PRO A 84 -3.95 -19.41 3.47
C PRO A 84 -2.62 -18.67 3.30
N TYR A 85 -1.52 -19.39 3.04
CA TYR A 85 -0.21 -18.78 2.80
C TYR A 85 -0.19 -17.93 1.52
N ILE A 86 -0.76 -18.44 0.43
CA ILE A 86 -0.83 -17.70 -0.84
C ILE A 86 -1.71 -16.46 -0.67
N ILE A 87 -2.89 -16.60 -0.04
CA ILE A 87 -3.81 -15.48 0.18
C ILE A 87 -3.13 -14.38 1.00
N GLN A 88 -2.51 -14.69 2.14
CA GLN A 88 -1.81 -13.65 2.89
C GLN A 88 -0.70 -12.97 2.06
N SER A 89 0.06 -13.75 1.28
CA SER A 89 1.26 -13.26 0.61
C SER A 89 0.89 -12.32 -0.53
N VAL A 90 -0.15 -12.68 -1.28
CA VAL A 90 -0.66 -11.86 -2.38
C VAL A 90 -1.37 -10.63 -1.84
N TYR A 91 -2.29 -10.77 -0.88
CA TYR A 91 -3.15 -9.67 -0.48
C TYR A 91 -2.39 -8.58 0.32
N ILE A 92 -1.45 -8.97 1.20
CA ILE A 92 -0.59 -8.03 1.94
C ILE A 92 0.41 -7.33 0.98
N LEU A 93 0.75 -7.96 -0.14
CA LEU A 93 1.61 -7.37 -1.15
C LEU A 93 0.86 -6.36 -2.04
N LEU A 94 -0.42 -6.61 -2.32
CA LEU A 94 -1.26 -5.74 -3.16
C LEU A 94 -1.76 -4.48 -2.44
N GLY A 95 -2.02 -4.55 -1.13
CA GLY A 95 -2.52 -3.43 -0.33
C GLY A 95 -1.71 -2.12 -0.50
N PRO A 96 -0.38 -2.14 -0.30
CA PRO A 96 0.48 -0.97 -0.47
C PRO A 96 0.43 -0.33 -1.86
N SER A 97 0.30 -1.13 -2.93
CA SER A 97 0.17 -0.60 -4.29
C SER A 97 -1.13 0.20 -4.48
N LEU A 98 -2.22 -0.20 -3.83
CA LEU A 98 -3.47 0.56 -3.84
C LEU A 98 -3.41 1.83 -2.97
N PHE A 99 -2.61 1.82 -1.91
CA PHE A 99 -2.29 3.03 -1.15
C PHE A 99 -1.47 4.01 -2.00
N ALA A 100 -0.49 3.50 -2.77
CA ALA A 100 0.26 4.29 -3.74
C ALA A 100 -0.65 4.91 -4.82
N ALA A 101 -1.56 4.12 -5.41
CA ALA A 101 -2.55 4.63 -6.36
C ALA A 101 -3.39 5.78 -5.78
N SER A 102 -3.75 5.69 -4.49
CA SER A 102 -4.52 6.72 -3.79
C SER A 102 -3.76 8.05 -3.68
N ILE A 103 -2.47 8.01 -3.34
CA ILE A 103 -1.64 9.21 -3.24
C ILE A 103 -1.33 9.83 -4.62
N TYR A 104 -1.25 9.03 -5.69
CA TYR A 104 -1.17 9.57 -7.05
C TYR A 104 -2.40 10.38 -7.42
N MET A 105 -3.59 9.90 -7.05
CA MET A 105 -4.86 10.61 -7.24
C MET A 105 -4.93 11.87 -6.37
N MET A 106 -4.39 11.83 -5.15
CA MET A 106 -4.28 13.01 -4.30
C MET A 106 -3.42 14.09 -4.93
N LEU A 107 -2.21 13.75 -5.42
CA LEU A 107 -1.33 14.72 -6.06
C LEU A 107 -2.01 15.38 -7.28
N GLY A 108 -2.65 14.59 -8.14
CA GLY A 108 -3.38 15.13 -9.29
C GLY A 108 -4.50 16.10 -8.89
N ARG A 109 -5.15 15.88 -7.75
CA ARG A 109 -6.18 16.80 -7.22
C ARG A 109 -5.59 18.04 -6.57
N ILE A 110 -4.45 17.93 -5.89
CA ILE A 110 -3.73 19.08 -5.34
C ILE A 110 -3.33 20.02 -6.48
N VAL A 111 -2.78 19.47 -7.56
CA VAL A 111 -2.38 20.23 -8.76
C VAL A 111 -3.58 20.97 -9.36
N ARG A 112 -4.74 20.30 -9.44
CA ARG A 112 -5.99 20.93 -9.89
C ARG A 112 -6.44 22.06 -8.97
N LEU A 113 -6.37 21.83 -7.66
CA LEU A 113 -6.83 22.76 -6.64
C LEU A 113 -5.98 24.05 -6.63
N THR A 114 -4.69 23.91 -6.88
CA THR A 114 -3.76 25.06 -6.94
C THR A 114 -3.64 25.67 -8.34
N ASP A 115 -4.41 25.22 -9.33
CA ASP A 115 -4.23 25.61 -10.74
C ASP A 115 -2.76 25.52 -11.21
N GLY A 116 -2.06 24.48 -10.72
CA GLY A 116 -0.60 24.36 -10.82
C GLY A 116 -0.14 23.54 -12.02
N GLU A 117 -0.96 23.38 -13.06
CA GLU A 117 -0.67 22.47 -14.18
C GLU A 117 0.60 22.86 -14.96
N TYR A 118 0.96 24.15 -14.99
CA TYR A 118 2.22 24.61 -15.58
C TYR A 118 3.47 24.17 -14.79
N HIS A 119 3.32 23.91 -13.49
CA HIS A 119 4.42 23.58 -12.60
C HIS A 119 4.70 22.08 -12.50
N ILE A 120 3.81 21.20 -12.95
CA ILE A 120 4.00 19.75 -12.88
C ILE A 120 4.71 19.21 -14.14
N MET A 121 5.59 18.22 -13.96
CA MET A 121 6.32 17.58 -15.07
C MET A 121 5.41 16.78 -16.01
N ILE A 122 4.37 16.16 -15.45
CA ILE A 122 3.41 15.32 -16.18
C ILE A 122 2.05 15.96 -16.01
N LYS A 123 1.35 16.24 -17.11
CA LYS A 123 -0.01 16.80 -17.07
C LYS A 123 -0.89 15.96 -16.15
N GLN A 124 -1.71 16.64 -15.35
CA GLN A 124 -2.57 16.04 -14.33
C GLN A 124 -3.40 14.85 -14.88
N ARG A 125 -3.92 14.95 -16.10
CA ARG A 125 -4.73 13.90 -16.75
C ARG A 125 -3.98 12.59 -16.95
N TRP A 126 -2.66 12.65 -17.12
CA TRP A 126 -1.80 11.50 -17.37
C TRP A 126 -1.10 11.04 -16.10
N LEU A 127 -0.87 11.92 -15.13
CA LEU A 127 -0.17 11.62 -13.87
C LEU A 127 -0.66 10.30 -13.23
N THR A 128 -1.93 10.24 -12.84
CA THR A 128 -2.48 9.02 -12.20
C THR A 128 -2.44 7.82 -13.14
N LYS A 129 -2.72 8.01 -14.43
CA LYS A 129 -2.76 6.90 -15.40
C LYS A 129 -1.39 6.27 -15.57
N THR A 130 -0.34 7.07 -15.74
CA THR A 130 1.03 6.60 -15.93
C THR A 130 1.51 5.81 -14.70
N PHE A 131 1.29 6.36 -13.50
CA PHE A 131 1.76 5.70 -12.29
C PHE A 131 0.98 4.42 -11.96
N VAL A 132 -0.35 4.44 -12.05
CA VAL A 132 -1.18 3.24 -11.82
C VAL A 132 -0.93 2.16 -12.87
N THR A 133 -0.75 2.51 -14.15
CA THR A 133 -0.44 1.50 -15.18
C THR A 133 0.91 0.83 -14.92
N GLY A 134 1.93 1.59 -14.50
CA GLY A 134 3.21 1.01 -14.11
C GLY A 134 3.08 0.02 -12.95
N ASP A 135 2.30 0.38 -11.92
CA ASP A 135 2.03 -0.52 -10.79
C ASP A 135 1.27 -1.78 -11.23
N ILE A 136 0.28 -1.66 -12.12
CA ILE A 136 -0.45 -2.82 -12.68
C ILE A 136 0.50 -3.75 -13.43
N VAL A 137 1.40 -3.22 -14.25
CA VAL A 137 2.41 -4.02 -14.97
C VAL A 137 3.30 -4.76 -13.99
N CYS A 138 3.79 -4.08 -12.95
CA CYS A 138 4.61 -4.70 -11.90
C CYS A 138 3.83 -5.78 -11.14
N LEU A 139 2.56 -5.55 -10.81
CA LEU A 139 1.71 -6.54 -10.14
C LEU A 139 1.45 -7.78 -11.02
N CYS A 140 1.25 -7.60 -12.33
CA CYS A 140 1.13 -8.71 -13.27
C CYS A 140 2.43 -9.53 -13.34
N MET A 141 3.58 -8.87 -13.33
CA MET A 141 4.88 -9.55 -13.25
C MET A 141 5.03 -10.33 -11.94
N GLN A 142 4.66 -9.74 -10.79
CA GLN A 142 4.68 -10.44 -9.49
C GLN A 142 3.77 -11.67 -9.48
N ALA A 143 2.55 -11.52 -10.00
CA ALA A 143 1.59 -12.62 -10.11
C ALA A 143 2.12 -13.74 -11.02
N GLY A 144 2.71 -13.39 -12.16
CA GLY A 144 3.35 -14.33 -13.08
C GLY A 144 4.54 -15.06 -12.43
N GLY A 145 5.44 -14.33 -11.77
CA GLY A 145 6.58 -14.89 -11.05
C GLY A 145 6.15 -15.81 -9.90
N GLY A 146 5.13 -15.42 -9.13
CA GLY A 146 4.53 -16.26 -8.08
C GLY A 146 3.87 -17.52 -8.63
N GLY A 147 3.21 -17.43 -9.78
CA GLY A 147 2.65 -18.56 -10.51
C GLY A 147 3.72 -19.56 -10.96
N LEU A 148 4.83 -19.07 -11.52
CA LEU A 148 5.99 -19.90 -11.90
C LEU A 148 6.60 -20.62 -10.70
N MET A 149 6.77 -19.93 -9.58
CA MET A 149 7.22 -20.54 -8.33
C MET A 149 6.24 -21.62 -7.84
N GLY A 150 4.93 -21.37 -7.91
CA GLY A 150 3.92 -22.36 -7.53
C GLY A 150 3.88 -23.61 -8.43
N ALA A 151 4.23 -23.47 -9.71
CA ALA A 151 4.28 -24.56 -10.68
C ALA A 151 5.58 -25.37 -10.64
N SER A 152 6.61 -24.91 -9.91
CA SER A 152 7.99 -25.42 -9.96
C SER A 152 8.25 -26.78 -9.28
N ARG A 153 7.22 -27.61 -9.04
CA ARG A 153 7.28 -28.83 -8.21
C ARG A 153 8.49 -29.73 -8.45
N ASN A 154 8.97 -29.84 -9.70
CA ASN A 154 10.13 -30.66 -10.09
C ASN A 154 11.21 -29.88 -10.85
N SER A 155 11.16 -28.55 -10.89
CA SER A 155 12.05 -27.74 -11.74
C SER A 155 12.61 -26.56 -10.96
N PRO A 156 13.78 -26.73 -10.31
CA PRO A 156 14.44 -25.67 -9.54
C PRO A 156 14.68 -24.40 -10.37
N SER A 157 15.06 -24.56 -11.64
CA SER A 157 15.24 -23.45 -12.58
C SER A 157 13.98 -22.60 -12.76
N LEU A 158 12.79 -23.21 -12.72
CA LEU A 158 11.52 -22.48 -12.86
C LEU A 158 11.20 -21.67 -11.60
N ALA A 159 11.57 -22.19 -10.42
CA ALA A 159 11.46 -21.46 -9.16
C ALA A 159 12.38 -20.24 -9.13
N ASP A 160 13.63 -20.40 -9.59
CA ASP A 160 14.61 -19.32 -9.64
C ASP A 160 14.21 -18.22 -10.63
N ILE A 161 13.72 -18.60 -11.81
CA ILE A 161 13.15 -17.64 -12.78
C ILE A 161 11.96 -16.91 -12.15
N GLY A 162 11.04 -17.62 -11.50
CA GLY A 162 9.89 -17.02 -10.84
C GLY A 162 10.28 -16.01 -9.76
N ASN A 163 11.25 -16.36 -8.90
CA ASN A 163 11.78 -15.46 -7.89
C ASN A 163 12.46 -14.22 -8.53
N GLY A 164 13.26 -14.43 -9.58
CA GLY A 164 13.90 -13.34 -10.32
C GLY A 164 12.90 -12.37 -10.94
N VAL A 165 11.79 -12.87 -11.50
CA VAL A 165 10.70 -12.04 -12.04
C VAL A 165 10.04 -11.21 -10.93
N ILE A 166 9.79 -11.79 -9.75
CA ILE A 166 9.24 -11.05 -8.60
C ILE A 166 10.21 -9.96 -8.16
N VAL A 167 11.50 -10.29 -7.96
CA VAL A 167 12.51 -9.29 -7.56
C VAL A 167 12.60 -8.16 -8.57
N ALA A 168 12.67 -8.47 -9.87
CA ALA A 168 12.73 -7.47 -10.94
C ALA A 168 11.51 -6.53 -10.90
N SER A 169 10.31 -7.08 -10.68
CA SER A 169 9.09 -6.28 -10.58
C SER A 169 9.02 -5.40 -9.33
N LEU A 170 9.53 -5.87 -8.19
CA LEU A 170 9.61 -5.07 -6.96
C LEU A 170 10.60 -3.91 -7.12
N VAL A 171 11.74 -4.15 -7.78
CA VAL A 171 12.71 -3.09 -8.09
C VAL A 171 12.12 -2.07 -9.07
N LEU A 172 11.45 -2.53 -10.12
CA LEU A 172 10.79 -1.65 -11.07
C LEU A 172 9.71 -0.80 -10.39
N GLN A 173 8.88 -1.40 -9.53
CA GLN A 173 7.86 -0.70 -8.74
C GLN A 173 8.49 0.34 -7.81
N LEU A 174 9.60 0.00 -7.15
CA LEU A 174 10.36 0.93 -6.30
C LEU A 174 10.87 2.14 -7.09
N LEU A 175 11.47 1.91 -8.26
CA LEU A 175 11.96 2.99 -9.14
C LEU A 175 10.81 3.86 -9.65
N TRP A 176 9.68 3.25 -10.02
CA TRP A 176 8.49 3.95 -10.49
C TRP A 176 7.90 4.85 -9.40
N PHE A 177 7.83 4.34 -8.17
CA PHE A 177 7.37 5.09 -7.01
C PHE A 177 8.35 6.20 -6.59
N ALA A 178 9.66 5.95 -6.70
CA ALA A 178 10.67 6.98 -6.47
C ALA A 178 10.56 8.12 -7.49
N PHE A 179 10.31 7.79 -8.76
CA PHE A 179 10.03 8.78 -9.79
C PHE A 179 8.78 9.63 -9.47
N PHE A 180 7.71 9.02 -8.94
CA PHE A 180 6.55 9.77 -8.44
C PHE A 180 6.93 10.79 -7.36
N CYS A 181 7.77 10.39 -6.40
CA CYS A 181 8.24 11.28 -5.34
C CYS A 181 9.04 12.47 -5.90
N VAL A 182 9.85 12.25 -6.94
CA VAL A 182 10.56 13.33 -7.65
C VAL A 182 9.58 14.28 -8.33
N VAL A 183 8.56 13.77 -9.02
CA VAL A 183 7.52 14.61 -9.65
C VAL A 183 6.80 15.48 -8.61
N ALA A 184 6.45 14.91 -7.45
CA ALA A 184 5.85 15.66 -6.35
C ALA A 184 6.78 16.75 -5.80
N ALA A 185 8.07 16.43 -5.60
CA ALA A 185 9.08 17.37 -5.11
C ALA A 185 9.34 18.52 -6.09
N VAL A 186 9.41 18.23 -7.39
CA VAL A 186 9.57 19.24 -8.45
C VAL A 186 8.35 20.17 -8.49
N PHE A 187 7.14 19.61 -8.42
CA PHE A 187 5.91 20.39 -8.34
C PHE A 187 5.91 21.31 -7.11
N HIS A 188 6.24 20.78 -5.93
CA HIS A 188 6.29 21.56 -4.69
C HIS A 188 7.30 22.71 -4.78
N ARG A 189 8.51 22.44 -5.27
CA ARG A 189 9.55 23.47 -5.44
C ARG A 189 9.11 24.55 -6.41
N ARG A 190 8.56 24.18 -7.57
CA ARG A 190 8.09 25.15 -8.58
C ARG A 190 6.94 26.01 -8.07
N MET A 191 5.99 25.41 -7.36
CA MET A 191 4.88 26.14 -6.73
C MET A 191 5.35 27.13 -5.65
N LYS A 192 6.42 26.82 -4.90
CA LYS A 192 7.00 27.77 -3.93
C LYS A 192 7.76 28.92 -4.58
N LEU A 193 8.40 28.68 -5.73
CA LEU A 193 9.12 29.72 -6.46
C LEU A 193 8.19 30.66 -7.22
N VAL A 194 7.14 30.12 -7.83
CA VAL A 194 6.15 30.88 -8.60
C VAL A 194 4.75 30.45 -8.15
N PRO A 195 4.23 31.02 -7.05
CA PRO A 195 2.91 30.68 -6.55
C PRO A 195 1.81 31.14 -7.50
N THR A 196 0.74 30.36 -7.59
CA THR A 196 -0.46 30.71 -8.36
C THR A 196 -1.44 31.50 -7.51
N ASN A 197 -2.32 32.29 -8.14
CA ASN A 197 -3.38 33.02 -7.43
C ASN A 197 -4.28 32.09 -6.60
N ALA A 198 -4.56 30.88 -7.10
CA ALA A 198 -5.31 29.87 -6.35
C ALA A 198 -4.56 29.36 -5.11
N SER A 199 -3.24 29.15 -5.22
CA SER A 199 -2.42 28.67 -4.09
C SER A 199 -2.29 29.66 -2.94
N MET A 200 -2.49 30.96 -3.19
CA MET A 200 -2.45 32.02 -2.19
C MET A 200 -3.77 32.21 -1.45
N GLN A 201 -4.85 31.51 -1.83
CA GLN A 201 -6.13 31.63 -1.14
C GLN A 201 -6.04 31.00 0.26
N PRO A 202 -6.44 31.70 1.34
CA PRO A 202 -6.30 31.22 2.73
C PRO A 202 -6.98 29.87 3.00
N GLY A 203 -8.04 29.54 2.24
CA GLY A 203 -8.75 28.27 2.37
C GLY A 203 -8.03 27.06 1.76
N ILE A 204 -7.00 27.28 0.92
CA ILE A 204 -6.33 26.21 0.16
C ILE A 204 -5.01 25.85 0.85
N ARG A 205 -5.06 24.88 1.77
CA ARG A 205 -3.90 24.40 2.55
C ARG A 205 -3.06 23.36 1.78
N TRP A 206 -2.69 23.67 0.56
CA TRP A 206 -2.04 22.72 -0.36
C TRP A 206 -0.72 22.16 0.15
N GLU A 207 0.09 22.96 0.86
CA GLU A 207 1.34 22.50 1.47
C GLU A 207 1.10 21.43 2.53
N THR A 208 0.01 21.54 3.31
CA THR A 208 -0.32 20.55 4.34
C THR A 208 -0.64 19.19 3.71
N TYR A 209 -1.32 19.18 2.56
CA TYR A 209 -1.58 17.94 1.82
C TYR A 209 -0.30 17.36 1.22
N LEU A 210 0.61 18.18 0.70
CA LEU A 210 1.90 17.71 0.20
C LEU A 210 2.80 17.16 1.31
N HIS A 211 2.87 17.80 2.47
CA HIS A 211 3.61 17.27 3.62
C HIS A 211 3.06 15.92 4.08
N THR A 212 1.73 15.77 4.05
CA THR A 212 1.07 14.48 4.34
C THR A 212 1.44 13.45 3.30
N LEU A 213 1.44 13.83 2.02
CA LEU A 213 1.84 12.98 0.90
C LEU A 213 3.30 12.53 1.04
N TYR A 214 4.23 13.41 1.39
CA TYR A 214 5.62 13.01 1.63
C TYR A 214 5.75 12.03 2.79
N PHE A 215 5.06 12.29 3.90
CA PHE A 215 5.09 11.40 5.06
C PHE A 215 4.60 9.98 4.72
N VAL A 216 3.45 9.86 4.07
CA VAL A 216 2.92 8.54 3.65
C VAL A 216 3.78 7.90 2.56
N SER A 217 4.33 8.68 1.63
CA SER A 217 5.24 8.17 0.60
C SER A 217 6.52 7.62 1.21
N THR A 218 7.08 8.25 2.23
CA THR A 218 8.27 7.72 2.93
C THR A 218 7.99 6.36 3.55
N LEU A 219 6.82 6.18 4.18
CA LEU A 219 6.44 4.89 4.78
C LEU A 219 6.24 3.79 3.71
N ILE A 220 5.60 4.12 2.58
CA ILE A 220 5.47 3.21 1.43
C ILE A 220 6.83 2.89 0.82
N MET A 221 7.76 3.85 0.79
CA MET A 221 9.11 3.63 0.27
C MET A 221 9.91 2.67 1.15
N ILE A 222 9.90 2.87 2.47
CA ILE A 222 10.57 1.98 3.44
C ILE A 222 10.07 0.55 3.28
N ARG A 223 8.74 0.41 3.21
CA ARG A 223 8.03 -0.84 2.97
C ARG A 223 8.46 -1.53 1.68
N SER A 224 8.49 -0.80 0.56
CA SER A 224 8.87 -1.34 -0.76
C SER A 224 10.34 -1.77 -0.78
N LEU A 225 11.22 -0.98 -0.17
CA LEU A 225 12.64 -1.34 -0.03
C LEU A 225 12.82 -2.61 0.81
N PHE A 226 12.09 -2.73 1.92
CA PHE A 226 12.08 -3.94 2.73
C PHE A 226 11.65 -5.17 1.93
N ARG A 227 10.58 -5.09 1.12
CA ARG A 227 10.18 -6.23 0.25
C ARG A 227 11.26 -6.59 -0.76
N VAL A 228 11.90 -5.62 -1.40
CA VAL A 228 13.00 -5.91 -2.33
C VAL A 228 14.10 -6.70 -1.63
N ILE A 229 14.55 -6.23 -0.46
CA ILE A 229 15.62 -6.89 0.31
C ILE A 229 15.19 -8.29 0.77
N GLU A 230 13.96 -8.43 1.26
CA GLU A 230 13.41 -9.71 1.72
C GLU A 230 13.38 -10.75 0.58
N TYR A 231 12.90 -10.39 -0.61
CA TYR A 231 12.86 -11.30 -1.75
C TYR A 231 14.24 -11.62 -2.33
N ILE A 232 15.20 -10.67 -2.26
CA ILE A 232 16.60 -10.92 -2.63
C ILE A 232 17.25 -11.92 -1.66
N GLN A 233 17.01 -11.80 -0.35
CA GLN A 233 17.55 -12.75 0.63
C GLN A 233 16.92 -14.14 0.51
N GLY A 234 15.69 -14.22 -0.01
CA GLY A 234 14.99 -15.47 -0.26
C GLY A 234 14.58 -16.22 1.02
N ASN A 235 14.06 -17.44 0.85
CA ASN A 235 13.36 -18.18 1.91
C ASN A 235 14.22 -18.48 3.16
N LYS A 236 15.56 -18.57 3.02
CA LYS A 236 16.50 -18.82 4.12
C LYS A 236 17.05 -17.54 4.76
N GLY A 237 16.69 -16.37 4.24
CA GLY A 237 17.17 -15.08 4.69
C GLY A 237 16.77 -14.75 6.13
N TYR A 238 17.63 -14.04 6.85
CA TYR A 238 17.41 -13.65 8.24
C TYR A 238 16.08 -12.88 8.43
N LEU A 239 15.72 -12.02 7.47
CA LEU A 239 14.47 -11.25 7.51
C LEU A 239 13.22 -12.14 7.45
N LEU A 240 13.25 -13.24 6.69
CA LEU A 240 12.15 -14.21 6.58
C LEU A 240 12.12 -15.21 7.74
N THR A 241 13.22 -15.36 8.48
CA THR A 241 13.26 -16.22 9.68
C THR A 241 12.73 -15.55 10.94
N THR A 242 12.64 -14.22 10.96
CA THR A 242 12.21 -13.46 12.15
C THR A 242 10.92 -12.68 11.87
N GLU A 243 9.83 -13.07 12.53
CA GLU A 243 8.51 -12.49 12.31
C GLU A 243 8.43 -10.99 12.60
N ALA A 244 9.22 -10.50 13.56
CA ALA A 244 9.18 -9.10 13.98
C ALA A 244 9.45 -8.12 12.82
N PHE A 245 10.34 -8.48 11.88
CA PHE A 245 10.65 -7.62 10.75
C PHE A 245 9.47 -7.43 9.81
N LEU A 246 8.67 -8.49 9.61
CA LEU A 246 7.45 -8.39 8.82
C LEU A 246 6.50 -7.38 9.49
N TYR A 247 6.20 -7.50 10.78
CA TYR A 247 5.28 -6.54 11.39
C TYR A 247 5.84 -5.10 11.44
N VAL A 248 7.11 -4.92 11.77
CA VAL A 248 7.72 -3.59 11.94
C VAL A 248 7.94 -2.86 10.63
N PHE A 249 8.34 -3.56 9.55
CA PHE A 249 8.68 -2.94 8.27
C PHE A 249 7.61 -3.14 7.17
N ASP A 250 6.61 -3.98 7.43
CA ASP A 250 5.45 -4.14 6.56
C ASP A 250 4.17 -3.57 7.20
N ALA A 251 3.69 -4.23 8.25
CA ALA A 251 2.36 -4.00 8.79
C ALA A 251 2.20 -2.61 9.43
N VAL A 252 3.16 -2.22 10.27
CA VAL A 252 3.13 -0.96 11.02
C VAL A 252 3.17 0.25 10.08
N PRO A 253 4.11 0.37 9.12
CA PRO A 253 4.12 1.48 8.17
C PRO A 253 2.80 1.60 7.40
N MET A 254 2.23 0.49 6.94
CA MET A 254 0.97 0.49 6.19
C MET A 254 -0.22 0.92 7.05
N TYR A 255 -0.26 0.46 8.31
CA TYR A 255 -1.30 0.91 9.23
C TYR A 255 -1.16 2.40 9.55
N ILE A 256 0.06 2.91 9.76
CA ILE A 256 0.30 4.34 9.97
C ILE A 256 -0.15 5.16 8.76
N VAL A 257 0.13 4.71 7.52
CA VAL A 257 -0.37 5.38 6.30
C VAL A 257 -1.89 5.51 6.33
N VAL A 258 -2.60 4.42 6.64
CA VAL A 258 -4.06 4.40 6.71
C VAL A 258 -4.57 5.33 7.83
N VAL A 259 -3.95 5.34 9.01
CA VAL A 259 -4.30 6.26 10.10
C VAL A 259 -4.04 7.73 9.74
N CYS A 260 -2.95 8.04 9.06
CA CYS A 260 -2.69 9.39 8.57
C CYS A 260 -3.76 9.86 7.58
N LEU A 261 -4.22 8.97 6.71
CA LEU A 261 -5.29 9.24 5.75
C LEU A 261 -6.69 9.27 6.41
N HIS A 262 -6.87 8.71 7.61
CA HIS A 262 -8.06 8.99 8.44
C HIS A 262 -8.06 10.45 8.93
N TRP A 263 -6.95 10.89 9.54
CA TRP A 263 -6.88 12.22 10.15
C TRP A 263 -6.94 13.32 9.10
N LYS A 264 -6.13 13.21 8.05
CA LYS A 264 -6.11 14.17 6.94
C LYS A 264 -6.83 13.58 5.75
N HIS A 265 -8.14 13.39 5.93
CA HIS A 265 -8.97 12.68 4.97
C HIS A 265 -8.91 13.35 3.58
N PRO A 266 -8.45 12.63 2.54
CA PRO A 266 -8.31 13.23 1.20
C PRO A 266 -9.64 13.69 0.58
N GLY A 267 -10.77 13.25 1.13
CA GLY A 267 -12.09 13.75 0.75
C GLY A 267 -12.25 15.26 0.98
N GLU A 268 -11.44 15.90 1.81
CA GLU A 268 -11.38 17.36 1.89
C GLU A 268 -11.03 17.99 0.53
N LEU A 269 -10.09 17.39 -0.23
CA LEU A 269 -9.77 17.83 -1.59
C LEU A 269 -10.98 17.74 -2.53
N ALA A 270 -11.85 16.74 -2.36
CA ALA A 270 -13.06 16.62 -3.16
C ALA A 270 -14.09 17.70 -2.82
N VAL A 271 -14.21 18.07 -1.54
CA VAL A 271 -15.10 19.13 -1.07
C VAL A 271 -14.60 20.50 -1.52
N LEU A 272 -13.31 20.78 -1.37
CA LEU A 272 -12.68 22.03 -1.81
C LEU A 272 -12.80 22.24 -3.33
N LEU A 273 -12.59 21.19 -4.13
CA LEU A 273 -12.79 21.25 -5.58
C LEU A 273 -14.25 21.50 -6.01
N ARG A 274 -15.22 21.36 -5.11
CA ARG A 274 -16.63 21.70 -5.33
C ARG A 274 -17.02 23.06 -4.73
N GLY A 275 -16.06 23.82 -4.21
CA GLY A 275 -16.30 25.11 -3.55
C GLY A 275 -16.80 25.01 -2.11
N GLY A 276 -16.64 23.87 -1.44
CA GLY A 276 -17.00 23.72 -0.03
C GLY A 276 -16.01 24.37 0.94
N ILE A 277 -16.41 24.49 2.21
CA ILE A 277 -15.61 25.14 3.27
C ILE A 277 -14.45 24.20 3.68
N PRO A 278 -13.22 24.73 3.89
CA PRO A 278 -12.08 23.96 4.40
C PRO A 278 -12.34 23.45 5.83
N GLU A 279 -12.01 22.20 6.11
CA GLU A 279 -12.28 21.55 7.39
C GLU A 279 -10.98 21.04 8.01
N THR A 280 -10.78 21.28 9.31
CA THR A 280 -9.47 21.05 9.94
C THR A 280 -9.06 19.58 10.11
N ASN A 281 -10.02 18.65 10.07
CA ASN A 281 -9.79 17.21 10.29
C ASN A 281 -10.83 16.38 9.52
N GLY A 282 -10.43 15.23 8.97
CA GLY A 282 -11.30 14.27 8.29
C GLY A 282 -12.48 13.80 9.13
N PHE A 283 -12.30 13.64 10.44
CA PHE A 283 -13.40 13.28 11.36
C PHE A 283 -14.42 14.42 11.55
N LYS A 284 -13.98 15.70 11.51
CA LYS A 284 -14.91 16.84 11.59
C LYS A 284 -15.74 16.96 10.32
N LEU A 285 -15.15 16.64 9.17
CA LEU A 285 -15.81 16.55 7.86
C LEU A 285 -17.03 15.62 7.89
N VAL A 286 -16.95 14.54 8.65
CA VAL A 286 -18.06 13.59 8.84
C VAL A 286 -19.14 14.15 9.76
N SER A 287 -18.76 14.87 10.81
CA SER A 287 -19.69 15.40 11.83
C SER A 287 -20.59 16.53 11.32
N TYR A 288 -20.05 17.42 10.48
CA TYR A 288 -20.77 18.61 9.97
C TYR A 288 -21.98 18.21 9.11
N TRP A 289 -21.84 17.16 8.30
CA TRP A 289 -22.89 16.60 7.45
C TRP A 289 -23.85 15.63 8.17
N SER A 290 -23.75 15.48 9.49
CA SER A 290 -24.80 14.83 10.30
C SER A 290 -25.82 15.83 10.86
N LYS A 291 -25.53 17.13 10.74
CA LYS A 291 -26.37 18.24 11.23
C LYS A 291 -27.13 18.99 10.13
N MET A 292 -26.95 18.58 8.87
CA MET A 292 -27.79 18.96 7.72
C MET A 292 -28.61 17.75 7.31
#